data_AF-A0A5R2MZE7-F1
#
_entry.id   AF-A0A5R2MZE7-F1
#
_cell.length_a   1.000
_cell.length_b   1.000
_cell.length_c   1.000
_cell.angle_alpha   90.00
_cell.angle_beta   90.00
_cell.angle_gamma   90.00
#
_symmetry.space_group_name_H-M   'P 1'
#
loop_
_entity.id
_entity.type
_entity.pdbx_description
1 polymer ?
#
loop_
_entity_poly.entity_id
_entity_poly.type
_entity_poly.pdbx_seq_one_letter_code
_entity_poly.pdbx_strand_id
1 'polypeptide(L)'
;GNLHYVRSVADARNLRLAIPGAEKVVIIGAGFIGLEVASALVRQNKHVTVVEAADRVLARAVSPELSRLLSAIHAQNGVNLITSRKVRPIIGPSGQINRLELDGSLILKAY
;
A
#
# COMPACT_ATOMS: atom_id res chain seq x y z
N GLY A 1 5.13 15.28 6.50
CA GLY A 1 4.45 14.11 7.07
C GLY A 1 4.64 12.92 6.16
N ASN A 2 4.39 11.71 6.63
CA ASN A 2 4.61 10.46 5.89
C ASN A 2 3.32 9.88 5.28
N LEU A 3 2.27 10.70 5.15
CA LEU A 3 1.03 10.37 4.44
C LEU A 3 1.06 11.03 3.07
N HIS A 4 0.92 10.22 2.02
CA HIS A 4 0.94 10.67 0.63
C HIS A 4 -0.26 10.11 -0.13
N TYR A 5 -0.77 10.90 -1.07
CA TYR A 5 -1.79 10.49 -2.03
C TYR A 5 -1.14 10.33 -3.41
N VAL A 6 -1.89 9.77 -4.37
CA VAL A 6 -1.53 9.77 -5.79
C VAL A 6 -2.82 10.00 -6.60
N ARG A 7 -3.16 11.26 -6.84
CA ARG A 7 -4.33 11.65 -7.65
C ARG A 7 -3.95 12.63 -8.76
N SER A 8 -2.96 13.46 -8.51
CA SER A 8 -2.43 14.46 -9.42
C SER A 8 -0.93 14.26 -9.69
N VAL A 9 -0.41 14.97 -10.69
CA VAL A 9 1.04 15.00 -10.96
C VAL A 9 1.83 15.57 -9.77
N ALA A 10 1.26 16.55 -9.07
CA ALA A 10 1.88 17.12 -7.87
C ALA A 10 2.02 16.07 -6.76
N ASP A 11 0.99 15.24 -6.56
CA ASP A 11 1.01 14.14 -5.60
C ASP A 11 2.11 13.12 -5.94
N ALA A 12 2.19 12.72 -7.21
CA ALA A 12 3.22 11.78 -7.67
C ALA A 12 4.65 12.33 -7.49
N ARG A 13 4.86 13.64 -7.72
CA ARG A 13 6.15 14.31 -7.47
C ARG A 13 6.49 14.31 -5.98
N ASN A 14 5.53 14.64 -5.13
CA ASN A 14 5.71 14.65 -3.67
C ASN A 14 6.04 13.25 -3.14
N LEU A 15 5.34 12.22 -3.62
CA LEU A 15 5.65 10.84 -3.28
C LEU A 15 7.08 10.49 -3.71
N ARG A 16 7.46 10.78 -4.96
CA ARG A 16 8.81 10.50 -5.48
C ARG A 16 9.93 11.11 -4.63
N LEU A 17 9.73 12.33 -4.11
CA LEU A 17 10.70 12.98 -3.23
C LEU A 17 10.79 12.31 -1.84
N ALA A 18 9.72 11.69 -1.36
CA ALA A 18 9.68 11.03 -0.06
C ALA A 18 10.28 9.61 -0.06
N ILE A 19 10.19 8.87 -1.18
CA ILE A 19 10.62 7.47 -1.28
C ILE A 19 12.07 7.19 -0.85
N PRO A 20 13.09 8.04 -1.16
CA PRO A 20 14.46 7.76 -0.76
C PRO A 20 14.63 7.53 0.75
N GLY A 21 13.87 8.24 1.58
CA GLY A 21 13.93 8.15 3.05
C GLY A 21 13.07 7.05 3.66
N ALA A 22 12.23 6.37 2.89
CA ALA A 22 11.32 5.32 3.40
C ALA A 22 11.94 3.93 3.24
N GLU A 23 11.73 3.04 4.21
CA GLU A 23 12.11 1.63 4.10
C GLU A 23 10.86 0.73 4.01
N LYS A 24 9.83 1.05 4.82
CA LYS A 24 8.60 0.28 4.92
C LYS A 24 7.42 1.12 4.49
N VAL A 25 6.86 0.77 3.32
CA VAL A 25 5.75 1.50 2.72
C VAL A 25 4.48 0.67 2.83
N VAL A 26 3.45 1.26 3.41
CA VAL A 26 2.09 0.70 3.38
C VAL A 26 1.22 1.49 2.41
N ILE A 27 0.64 0.78 1.45
CA ILE A 27 -0.29 1.34 0.47
C ILE A 27 -1.71 0.92 0.88
N ILE A 28 -2.61 1.88 0.96
CA ILE A 28 -4.02 1.65 1.31
C ILE A 28 -4.83 1.65 0.01
N GLY A 29 -5.36 0.49 -0.36
CA GLY A 29 -6.14 0.23 -1.56
C GLY A 29 -5.36 -0.54 -2.63
N ALA A 30 -5.91 -1.67 -3.07
CA ALA A 30 -5.39 -2.53 -4.14
C ALA A 30 -6.15 -2.31 -5.47
N GLY A 31 -6.37 -1.05 -5.83
CA GLY A 31 -6.79 -0.64 -7.17
C GLY A 31 -5.61 -0.56 -8.15
N PHE A 32 -5.85 -0.13 -9.39
CA PHE A 32 -4.79 -0.01 -10.41
C PHE A 32 -3.62 0.83 -9.93
N ILE A 33 -3.87 2.05 -9.46
CA ILE A 33 -2.84 2.97 -8.96
C ILE A 33 -2.05 2.34 -7.80
N GLY A 34 -2.75 1.75 -6.82
CA GLY A 34 -2.10 1.15 -5.66
C GLY A 34 -1.17 -0.01 -6.04
N LEU A 35 -1.62 -0.87 -6.96
CA LEU A 35 -0.84 -2.00 -7.46
C LEU A 35 0.35 -1.56 -8.34
N GLU A 36 0.19 -0.54 -9.18
CA GLU A 36 1.28 0.01 -9.99
C GLU A 36 2.36 0.66 -9.11
N VAL A 37 1.95 1.48 -8.14
CA VAL A 37 2.87 2.09 -7.16
C VAL A 37 3.57 1.00 -6.35
N ALA A 38 2.85 -0.03 -5.90
CA ALA A 38 3.46 -1.15 -5.18
C ALA A 38 4.56 -1.83 -6.00
N SER A 39 4.25 -2.13 -7.27
CA SER A 39 5.20 -2.75 -8.20
C SER A 39 6.43 -1.86 -8.45
N ALA A 40 6.26 -0.54 -8.53
CA ALA A 40 7.36 0.41 -8.70
C ALA A 40 8.27 0.49 -7.47
N LEU A 41 7.69 0.51 -6.27
CA LEU A 41 8.43 0.64 -5.01
C LEU A 41 9.18 -0.63 -4.64
N VAL A 42 8.61 -1.80 -4.93
CA VAL A 42 9.33 -3.08 -4.78
C VAL A 42 10.57 -3.13 -5.67
N ARG A 43 10.50 -2.64 -6.92
CA ARG A 43 11.68 -2.51 -7.80
C ARG A 43 12.74 -1.53 -7.28
N GLN A 44 12.36 -0.65 -6.34
CA GLN A 44 13.28 0.24 -5.62
C GLN A 44 13.73 -0.34 -4.27
N ASN A 45 13.60 -1.66 -4.09
CA ASN A 45 13.99 -2.42 -2.89
C ASN A 45 13.29 -1.95 -1.60
N LYS A 46 12.06 -1.44 -1.71
CA LYS A 46 11.25 -1.07 -0.54
C LYS A 46 10.45 -2.27 -0.04
N HIS A 47 10.26 -2.36 1.27
CA HIS A 47 9.35 -3.33 1.85
C HIS A 47 7.91 -2.82 1.72
N VAL A 48 7.17 -3.38 0.76
CA VAL A 48 5.84 -2.89 0.42
C VAL A 48 4.76 -3.83 0.95
N THR A 49 3.82 -3.27 1.72
CA THR A 49 2.56 -3.93 2.07
C THR A 49 1.40 -3.16 1.45
N VAL A 50 0.50 -3.85 0.75
CA VAL A 50 -0.75 -3.29 0.24
C VAL A 50 -1.89 -3.85 1.07
N VAL A 51 -2.72 -2.98 1.63
CA VAL A 51 -3.90 -3.34 2.41
C VAL A 51 -5.16 -2.95 1.64
N GLU A 52 -6.08 -3.90 1.45
CA GLU A 52 -7.35 -3.71 0.75
C GLU A 52 -8.53 -4.12 1.63
N ALA A 53 -9.60 -3.32 1.60
CA ALA A 53 -10.80 -3.58 2.37
C ALA A 53 -11.70 -4.63 1.71
N ALA A 54 -11.71 -4.70 0.39
CA ALA A 54 -12.35 -5.77 -0.36
C ALA A 54 -11.62 -7.12 -0.16
N ASP A 55 -12.29 -8.21 -0.48
CA ASP A 55 -11.77 -9.58 -0.40
C ASP A 55 -10.68 -9.90 -1.42
N ARG A 56 -10.59 -9.10 -2.49
CA ARG A 56 -9.65 -9.29 -3.60
C ARG A 56 -9.18 -7.98 -4.20
N VAL A 57 -8.02 -8.00 -4.86
CA VAL A 57 -7.50 -6.83 -5.58
C VAL A 57 -8.38 -6.50 -6.79
N LEU A 58 -8.47 -5.21 -7.15
CA LEU A 58 -9.25 -4.76 -8.31
C LEU A 58 -10.72 -5.26 -8.30
N ALA A 59 -11.32 -5.43 -7.12
CA ALA A 59 -12.64 -6.04 -6.96
C ALA A 59 -13.75 -5.40 -7.81
N ARG A 60 -13.61 -4.11 -8.13
CA ARG A 60 -14.59 -3.33 -8.91
C ARG A 60 -14.30 -3.26 -10.41
N ALA A 61 -13.18 -3.82 -10.87
CA ALA A 61 -12.66 -3.61 -12.22
C ALA A 61 -12.44 -4.89 -13.02
N VAL A 62 -12.16 -6.02 -12.37
CA VAL A 62 -11.80 -7.27 -13.05
C VAL A 62 -12.53 -8.47 -12.46
N SER A 63 -12.54 -9.58 -13.20
CA SER A 63 -13.09 -10.86 -12.72
C SER A 63 -12.28 -11.45 -11.55
N PRO A 64 -12.87 -12.34 -10.73
CA PRO A 64 -12.15 -13.04 -9.68
C PRO A 64 -10.90 -13.81 -10.18
N GLU A 65 -10.97 -14.42 -11.36
CA GLU A 65 -9.87 -15.17 -11.98
C GLU A 65 -8.67 -14.26 -12.25
N LEU A 66 -8.92 -13.12 -12.89
CA LEU A 66 -7.87 -12.15 -13.20
C LEU A 66 -7.32 -11.50 -11.93
N SER A 67 -8.19 -11.22 -10.96
CA SER A 67 -7.78 -10.72 -9.64
C SER A 67 -6.83 -11.69 -8.92
N ARG A 68 -7.12 -13.00 -8.94
CA ARG A 68 -6.23 -14.04 -8.38
C ARG A 68 -4.88 -14.07 -9.11
N LEU A 69 -4.90 -14.04 -10.44
CA LEU A 69 -3.67 -14.03 -11.24
C LEU A 69 -2.80 -12.80 -10.91
N LEU A 70 -3.37 -11.61 -10.89
CA LEU A 70 -2.65 -10.36 -10.60
C LEU A 70 -2.15 -10.34 -9.15
N SER A 71 -2.93 -10.86 -8.20
CA SER A 71 -2.47 -11.00 -6.80
C SER A 71 -1.23 -11.88 -6.71
N ALA A 72 -1.22 -13.03 -7.41
CA ALA A 72 -0.09 -13.94 -7.43
C ALA A 72 1.16 -13.30 -8.06
N ILE A 73 1.00 -12.56 -9.17
CA ILE A 73 2.10 -11.84 -9.83
C ILE A 73 2.69 -10.80 -8.88
N HIS A 74 1.88 -9.99 -8.21
CA HIS A 74 2.36 -8.98 -7.25
C HIS A 74 3.07 -9.62 -6.06
N ALA A 75 2.50 -10.70 -5.50
CA ALA A 75 3.10 -11.43 -4.40
C ALA A 75 4.46 -12.05 -4.78
N GLN A 76 4.55 -12.69 -5.95
CA GLN A 76 5.80 -13.26 -6.48
C GLN A 76 6.90 -12.21 -6.67
N ASN A 77 6.50 -10.98 -7.02
CA ASN A 77 7.45 -9.87 -7.14
C ASN A 77 7.89 -9.28 -5.80
N GLY A 78 7.27 -9.65 -4.67
CA GLY A 78 7.66 -9.20 -3.33
C GLY A 78 6.69 -8.22 -2.66
N VAL A 79 5.49 -8.01 -3.21
CA VAL A 79 4.45 -7.23 -2.55
C VAL A 79 3.75 -8.09 -1.51
N ASN A 80 3.70 -7.63 -0.26
CA ASN A 80 2.86 -8.25 0.76
C ASN A 80 1.41 -7.77 0.61
N LEU A 81 0.50 -8.63 0.16
CA LEU A 81 -0.92 -8.30 -0.04
C LEU A 81 -1.77 -8.77 1.14
N ILE A 82 -2.53 -7.85 1.72
CA ILE A 82 -3.50 -8.13 2.79
C ILE A 82 -4.87 -7.62 2.34
N THR A 83 -5.80 -8.54 2.06
CA THR A 83 -7.19 -8.22 1.69
C THR A 83 -8.13 -8.40 2.87
N SER A 84 -9.38 -7.96 2.73
CA SER A 84 -10.42 -8.02 3.75
C SER A 84 -10.08 -7.31 5.06
N ARG A 85 -9.25 -6.26 5.03
CA ARG A 85 -8.81 -5.51 6.22
C ARG A 85 -9.03 -4.02 6.06
N LYS A 86 -9.58 -3.37 7.10
CA LYS A 86 -9.66 -1.90 7.18
C LYS A 86 -8.48 -1.35 7.95
N VAL A 87 -7.99 -0.19 7.53
CA VAL A 87 -6.84 0.48 8.13
C VAL A 87 -7.29 1.63 9.01
N ARG A 88 -6.71 1.74 10.21
CA ARG A 88 -6.78 2.91 11.08
C ARG A 88 -5.36 3.41 11.39
N PRO A 89 -5.01 4.67 11.09
CA PRO A 89 -3.70 5.19 11.40
C PRO A 89 -3.53 5.45 12.90
N ILE A 90 -2.35 5.13 13.43
CA ILE A 90 -1.92 5.51 14.78
C ILE A 90 -0.89 6.61 14.64
N ILE A 91 -1.26 7.80 15.08
CA ILE A 91 -0.44 9.01 15.00
C ILE A 91 0.46 9.09 16.23
N GLY A 92 1.76 9.21 16.00
CA GLY A 92 2.74 9.40 17.06
C GLY A 92 2.76 10.84 17.60
N PRO A 93 3.48 11.09 18.71
CA PRO A 93 3.54 12.42 19.36
C PRO A 93 4.01 13.56 18.44
N SER A 94 4.82 13.24 17.42
CA SER A 94 5.33 14.20 16.43
C SER A 94 4.38 14.46 15.26
N GLY A 95 3.18 13.86 15.26
CA GLY A 95 2.20 13.96 14.16
C GLY A 95 2.45 13.01 12.99
N GLN A 96 3.45 12.12 13.08
CA GLN A 96 3.76 11.14 12.04
C GLN A 96 3.03 9.81 12.26
N ILE A 97 2.71 9.09 11.19
CA ILE A 97 2.04 7.79 11.25
C ILE A 97 3.10 6.70 11.34
N ASN A 98 3.39 6.18 12.54
CA ASN A 98 4.44 5.17 12.71
C ASN A 98 3.86 3.74 12.67
N ARG A 99 2.54 3.62 12.87
CA ARG A 99 1.82 2.36 12.94
C ARG A 99 0.45 2.48 12.28
N LEU A 100 0.02 1.39 11.67
CA LEU A 100 -1.32 1.20 11.15
C LEU A 100 -1.95 0.01 11.86
N GLU A 101 -3.15 0.20 12.38
CA GLU A 101 -3.95 -0.87 12.97
C GLU A 101 -4.92 -1.41 11.91
N LEU A 102 -4.99 -2.74 11.81
CA LEU A 102 -5.92 -3.45 10.94
C LEU A 102 -6.99 -4.13 11.80
N ASP A 103 -8.25 -3.76 11.56
CA ASP A 103 -9.44 -4.25 12.28
C ASP A 103 -9.29 -4.33 13.82
N GLY A 104 -8.58 -3.39 14.43
CA GLY A 104 -8.44 -3.34 15.90
C GLY A 104 -7.40 -4.28 16.51
N SER A 105 -6.61 -5.04 15.73
CA SER A 105 -5.73 -6.09 16.32
C SER A 105 -4.35 -6.23 15.68
N LEU A 106 -4.21 -6.18 14.36
CA LEU A 106 -2.92 -6.36 13.69
C LEU A 106 -2.24 -5.00 13.47
N ILE A 107 -0.97 -4.89 13.86
CA ILE A 107 -0.19 -3.65 13.72
C ILE A 107 0.88 -3.79 12.63
N LEU A 108 0.81 -2.93 11.62
CA LEU A 108 1.86 -2.74 10.63
C LEU A 108 2.72 -1.52 11.00
N LYS A 109 4.03 -1.62 10.82
CA LYS A 109 4.96 -0.49 10.94
C LYS A 109 5.13 0.19 9.58
N ALA A 110 5.12 1.52 9.57
CA ALA A 110 5.44 2.34 8.41
C ALA A 110 6.45 3.41 8.83
N TYR A 111 7.59 3.49 8.15
CA TYR A 111 8.65 4.47 8.40
C TYR A 111 9.55 4.64 7.18
#